data_AF-A0A436ZUD3-F1
#
_entry.id   AF-A0A436ZUD3-F1
#
_cell.length_a   1.000
_cell.length_b   1.000
_cell.length_c   1.000
_cell.angle_alpha   90.00
_cell.angle_beta   90.00
_cell.angle_gamma   90.00
#
_symmetry.space_group_name_H-M   'P 1'
#
loop_
_entity.id
_entity.type
_entity.pdbx_description
1 polymer ?
#
loop_
_entity_poly.entity_id
_entity_poly.type
_entity_poly.pdbx_seq_one_letter_code
_entity_poly.pdbx_strand_id
1 'polypeptide(L)'
;MERKGVCPADCCRRCLPAAAAGTILYENPSVLTTLFAYVVGGIFAGFGTAYHDILWAARSPAKRKAESKRWHGAISPEGHRFVRVREKALKSNWEKRRSESDGTLDNSLGLVRQSTGTGDGKPDPRFEGQDEKWGDWGDYEEEKRRLDGRERLRKEAGGHGGDVPKYVLEYAPLIHLYSKEEYWPGDIDLHLRRTTPQLNFTDVHEEVTLDNLSLFNQYAPYIYLTSKDDPEAHPGWLSARFNIPDLKTGKCDAPGTLIWVDKGNGVVDAFWFYFYSYNLGNVVFNVRFGNHVGDWEHSMVRFVNGEPKYMFLSQHTGGDAYVWEALEKKGKRPVIYSAVGTHANYATAGKQEYIVPFGLLADNTDTGPLWDLTLNSRMYNYNLSNHLLLPSANNPEAPISWFYFDGHWGDKFYPFNDTRQYGLLGEAHYVSGPLGPRWKNLGRKGVCQRDDEECIIMTQLRYGRKRWEWEADPLDGGLDVPWWALGGLDWYLVCWFMVEWVVAIFVIHNFR
;
A
#
# COMPACT_ATOMS: atom_id res chain seq x y z
N MET A 1 24.89 36.53 -71.04
CA MET A 1 24.06 35.38 -70.65
C MET A 1 23.50 35.70 -69.27
N GLU A 2 22.42 36.48 -69.22
CA GLU A 2 21.00 36.04 -69.17
C GLU A 2 20.51 35.58 -67.79
N ARG A 3 19.63 36.45 -67.24
CA ARG A 3 18.36 36.21 -66.51
C ARG A 3 18.31 35.31 -65.26
N LYS A 4 18.01 36.01 -64.15
CA LYS A 4 16.93 35.79 -63.15
C LYS A 4 16.36 34.36 -63.03
N GLY A 5 16.51 33.78 -61.82
CA GLY A 5 15.71 32.66 -61.31
C GLY A 5 15.19 32.99 -59.90
N VAL A 6 13.91 32.71 -59.68
CA VAL A 6 13.04 33.13 -58.56
C VAL A 6 13.24 32.27 -57.30
N CYS A 7 13.12 32.88 -56.10
CA CYS A 7 12.99 32.19 -54.81
C CYS A 7 11.61 31.53 -54.65
N PRO A 8 11.49 30.28 -54.16
CA PRO A 8 10.26 29.81 -53.52
C PRO A 8 10.17 30.40 -52.10
N ALA A 9 9.06 31.05 -51.81
CA ALA A 9 8.75 31.64 -50.51
C ALA A 9 8.40 30.52 -49.50
N ASP A 10 9.32 30.21 -48.57
CA ASP A 10 8.95 29.64 -47.26
C ASP A 10 10.04 29.68 -46.17
N CYS A 11 11.22 30.29 -46.42
CA CYS A 11 12.30 30.32 -45.43
C CYS A 11 12.21 31.48 -44.40
N CYS A 12 11.16 32.31 -44.41
CA CYS A 12 11.06 33.53 -43.60
C CYS A 12 10.09 33.50 -42.40
N ARG A 13 9.76 32.33 -41.82
CA ARG A 13 8.91 32.26 -40.60
C ARG A 13 9.55 31.68 -39.32
N ARG A 14 10.83 31.29 -39.32
CA ARG A 14 11.47 30.68 -38.13
C ARG A 14 12.55 31.48 -37.41
N CYS A 15 12.89 32.71 -37.84
CA CYS A 15 13.98 33.48 -37.21
C CYS A 15 13.55 34.69 -36.36
N LEU A 16 12.26 34.94 -36.15
CA LEU A 16 11.80 36.09 -35.34
C LEU A 16 11.74 35.90 -33.80
N PRO A 17 11.60 34.70 -33.20
CA PRO A 17 11.50 34.61 -31.73
C PRO A 17 12.85 34.66 -31.00
N ALA A 18 13.94 34.20 -31.62
CA ALA A 18 15.26 34.13 -30.96
C ALA A 18 15.95 35.50 -30.83
N ALA A 19 15.73 36.40 -31.79
CA ALA A 19 16.30 37.75 -31.75
C ALA A 19 15.59 38.66 -30.71
N ALA A 20 14.29 38.44 -30.48
CA ALA A 20 13.53 39.19 -29.47
C ALA A 20 13.96 38.87 -28.03
N ALA A 21 14.24 37.60 -27.72
CA ALA A 21 14.66 37.17 -26.38
C ALA A 21 16.06 37.69 -26.00
N GLY A 22 16.99 37.74 -26.95
CA GLY A 22 18.35 38.27 -26.71
C GLY A 22 18.38 39.77 -26.43
N THR A 23 17.43 40.53 -26.99
CA THR A 23 17.38 42.00 -26.83
C THR A 23 16.79 42.40 -25.46
N ILE A 24 15.79 41.65 -24.96
CA ILE A 24 15.18 41.87 -23.64
C ILE A 24 16.18 41.64 -22.49
N LEU A 25 17.09 40.68 -22.64
CA LEU A 25 18.12 40.36 -21.64
C LEU A 25 19.29 41.36 -21.63
N TYR A 26 19.55 42.06 -22.73
CA TYR A 26 20.63 43.05 -22.84
C TYR A 26 20.23 44.42 -22.24
N GLU A 27 18.95 44.79 -22.29
CA GLU A 27 18.48 46.10 -21.81
C GLU A 27 18.17 46.13 -20.29
N ASN A 28 18.19 44.99 -19.59
CA ASN A 28 17.87 44.93 -18.15
C ASN A 28 18.94 44.18 -17.33
N PRO A 29 20.10 44.83 -17.03
CA PRO A 29 21.18 44.20 -16.26
C PRO A 29 20.77 43.78 -14.84
N SER A 30 19.73 44.40 -14.26
CA SER A 30 19.17 44.02 -12.96
C SER A 30 18.47 42.65 -13.00
N VAL A 31 17.85 42.30 -14.11
CA VAL A 31 17.16 41.00 -14.30
C VAL A 31 18.19 39.89 -14.47
N LEU A 32 19.28 40.14 -15.22
CA LEU A 32 20.38 39.18 -15.37
C LEU A 32 21.11 38.94 -14.04
N THR A 33 21.35 40.01 -13.25
CA THR A 33 21.99 39.91 -11.94
C THR A 33 21.09 39.22 -10.91
N THR A 34 19.77 39.43 -10.98
CA THR A 34 18.79 38.76 -10.11
C THR A 34 18.66 37.28 -10.47
N LEU A 35 18.59 36.93 -11.75
CA LEU A 35 18.61 35.54 -12.23
C LEU A 35 19.93 34.84 -11.86
N PHE A 36 21.07 35.50 -12.02
CA PHE A 36 22.37 34.93 -11.65
C PHE A 36 22.51 34.75 -10.13
N ALA A 37 22.02 35.69 -9.32
CA ALA A 37 22.02 35.56 -7.86
C ALA A 37 21.03 34.50 -7.35
N TYR A 38 19.87 34.33 -7.99
CA TYR A 38 18.91 33.27 -7.67
C TYR A 38 19.40 31.88 -8.08
N VAL A 39 20.04 31.77 -9.24
CA VAL A 39 20.58 30.50 -9.74
C VAL A 39 21.82 30.10 -8.95
N VAL A 40 22.76 31.01 -8.73
CA VAL A 40 23.97 30.72 -7.93
C VAL A 40 23.62 30.55 -6.44
N GLY A 41 22.71 31.37 -5.90
CA GLY A 41 22.21 31.22 -4.53
C GLY A 41 21.42 29.93 -4.30
N GLY A 42 20.61 29.50 -5.28
CA GLY A 42 19.90 28.23 -5.27
C GLY A 42 20.83 27.02 -5.40
N ILE A 43 21.88 27.14 -6.22
CA ILE A 43 22.93 26.12 -6.36
C ILE A 43 23.71 25.97 -5.04
N PHE A 44 24.17 27.06 -4.41
CA PHE A 44 24.88 26.96 -3.11
C PHE A 44 23.98 26.51 -1.95
N ALA A 45 22.68 26.82 -1.97
CA ALA A 45 21.72 26.29 -0.99
C ALA A 45 21.43 24.79 -1.20
N GLY A 46 21.35 24.33 -2.45
CA GLY A 46 21.16 22.90 -2.81
C GLY A 46 22.39 22.03 -2.58
N PHE A 47 23.60 22.57 -2.85
CA PHE A 47 24.85 21.92 -2.44
C PHE A 47 24.92 21.75 -0.91
N GLY A 48 24.34 22.67 -0.15
CA GLY A 48 24.25 22.57 1.31
C GLY A 48 23.40 21.41 1.81
N THR A 49 22.30 21.05 1.12
CA THR A 49 21.41 19.94 1.52
C THR A 49 21.89 18.60 0.97
N ALA A 50 22.21 18.50 -0.32
CA ALA A 50 22.61 17.23 -0.93
C ALA A 50 23.99 16.73 -0.43
N TYR A 51 24.97 17.63 -0.25
CA TYR A 51 26.28 17.28 0.31
C TYR A 51 26.16 16.92 1.81
N HIS A 52 25.24 17.56 2.52
CA HIS A 52 24.96 17.25 3.93
C HIS A 52 24.21 15.92 4.09
N ASP A 53 23.32 15.56 3.16
CA ASP A 53 22.57 14.31 3.16
C ASP A 53 23.48 13.11 2.83
N ILE A 54 24.43 13.29 1.91
CA ILE A 54 25.50 12.32 1.63
C ILE A 54 26.42 12.17 2.86
N LEU A 55 26.79 13.28 3.50
CA LEU A 55 27.58 13.26 4.74
C LEU A 55 26.79 12.71 5.94
N TRP A 56 25.45 12.77 5.93
CA TRP A 56 24.58 12.19 6.96
C TRP A 56 24.44 10.68 6.77
N ALA A 57 24.24 10.22 5.54
CA ALA A 57 24.18 8.80 5.18
C ALA A 57 25.50 8.05 5.50
N ALA A 58 26.64 8.74 5.39
CA ALA A 58 27.96 8.21 5.75
C ALA A 58 28.27 8.15 7.26
N ARG A 59 27.39 8.68 8.14
CA ARG A 59 27.62 8.74 9.60
C ARG A 59 27.15 7.47 10.32
N SER A 60 27.76 7.20 11.48
CA SER A 60 27.32 6.10 12.35
C SER A 60 25.89 6.32 12.86
N PRO A 61 25.12 5.24 13.14
CA PRO A 61 23.74 5.32 13.61
C PRO A 61 23.52 6.26 14.81
N ALA A 62 24.47 6.27 15.76
CA ALA A 62 24.42 7.14 16.94
C ALA A 62 24.54 8.65 16.61
N LYS A 63 25.32 9.01 15.58
CA LYS A 63 25.50 10.41 15.15
C LYS A 63 24.28 10.93 14.37
N ARG A 64 23.68 10.08 13.52
CA ARG A 64 22.43 10.41 12.79
C ARG A 64 21.28 10.75 13.74
N LYS A 65 21.15 9.96 14.81
CA LYS A 65 20.13 10.12 15.87
C LYS A 65 20.29 11.41 16.69
N ALA A 66 21.52 11.80 17.01
CA ALA A 66 21.80 13.05 17.75
C ALA A 66 21.50 14.31 16.91
N GLU A 67 21.77 14.26 15.60
CA GLU A 67 21.56 15.39 14.70
C GLU A 67 20.09 15.55 14.30
N SER A 68 19.36 14.44 14.10
CA SER A 68 17.90 14.47 13.89
C SER A 68 17.16 15.13 15.08
N LYS A 69 17.59 14.84 16.32
CA LYS A 69 17.08 15.50 17.53
C LYS A 69 17.36 17.01 17.56
N ARG A 70 18.48 17.47 16.99
CA ARG A 70 18.85 18.89 16.93
C ARG A 70 17.97 19.67 15.95
N TRP A 71 17.59 19.07 14.83
CA TRP A 71 16.76 19.71 13.80
C TRP A 71 15.26 19.71 14.15
N HIS A 72 14.76 18.71 14.87
CA HIS A 72 13.37 18.69 15.35
C HIS A 72 13.05 19.82 16.34
N GLY A 73 14.05 20.38 17.03
CA GLY A 73 13.89 21.59 17.83
C GLY A 73 13.66 22.87 17.04
N ALA A 74 13.70 22.83 15.70
CA ALA A 74 13.68 24.00 14.82
C ALA A 74 12.52 24.04 13.79
N ILE A 75 11.54 23.14 13.86
CA ILE A 75 10.42 23.12 12.89
C ILE A 75 9.42 24.25 13.20
N SER A 76 9.35 25.24 12.32
CA SER A 76 8.51 26.45 12.42
C SER A 76 7.05 26.22 11.97
N PRO A 77 6.12 27.13 12.31
CA PRO A 77 4.69 27.08 11.93
C PRO A 77 4.37 26.94 10.43
N GLU A 78 5.34 27.13 9.54
CA GLU A 78 5.17 27.04 8.09
C GLU A 78 5.00 25.60 7.58
N GLY A 79 5.59 24.60 8.26
CA GLY A 79 5.41 23.18 7.93
C GLY A 79 3.96 22.71 8.01
N HIS A 80 3.20 23.23 8.99
CA HIS A 80 1.76 22.97 9.13
C HIS A 80 0.90 23.66 8.07
N ARG A 81 1.43 24.64 7.32
CA ARG A 81 0.69 25.34 6.26
C ARG A 81 0.74 24.55 4.95
N PHE A 82 1.84 23.86 4.67
CA PHE A 82 2.06 23.10 3.44
C PHE A 82 1.12 21.89 3.31
N VAL A 83 0.92 21.14 4.40
CA VAL A 83 0.03 19.97 4.44
C VAL A 83 -1.43 20.35 4.10
N ARG A 84 -1.91 21.46 4.67
CA ARG A 84 -3.29 21.95 4.44
C ARG A 84 -3.56 22.43 3.02
N VAL A 85 -2.55 22.95 2.32
CA VAL A 85 -2.69 23.38 0.92
C VAL A 85 -2.78 22.16 -0.02
N ARG A 86 -2.03 21.09 0.27
CA ARG A 86 -2.03 19.84 -0.50
C ARG A 86 -3.37 19.12 -0.46
N GLU A 87 -4.00 19.02 0.72
CA GLU A 87 -5.33 18.40 0.88
C GLU A 87 -6.42 19.14 0.09
N LYS A 88 -6.34 20.47 0.01
CA LYS A 88 -7.32 21.31 -0.68
C LYS A 88 -7.24 21.17 -2.21
N ALA A 89 -6.05 20.97 -2.76
CA ALA A 89 -5.82 20.78 -4.19
C ALA A 89 -6.26 19.39 -4.68
N LEU A 90 -6.06 18.35 -3.87
CA LEU A 90 -6.49 16.99 -4.20
C LEU A 90 -8.01 16.86 -4.31
N LYS A 91 -8.75 17.55 -3.44
CA LYS A 91 -10.22 17.53 -3.42
C LYS A 91 -10.84 18.19 -4.67
N SER A 92 -10.25 19.30 -5.13
CA SER A 92 -10.72 20.04 -6.31
C SER A 92 -10.47 19.30 -7.64
N ASN A 93 -9.37 18.54 -7.74
CA ASN A 93 -9.07 17.76 -8.95
C ASN A 93 -9.96 16.53 -9.11
N TRP A 94 -10.47 15.97 -8.01
CA TRP A 94 -11.39 14.84 -8.03
C TRP A 94 -12.78 15.23 -8.55
N GLU A 95 -13.31 16.40 -8.15
CA GLU A 95 -14.61 16.90 -8.58
C GLU A 95 -14.68 17.17 -10.10
N LYS A 96 -13.56 17.55 -10.71
CA LYS A 96 -13.47 17.90 -12.14
C LYS A 96 -13.50 16.68 -13.08
N ARG A 97 -13.00 15.51 -12.64
CA ARG A 97 -12.96 14.30 -13.50
C ARG A 97 -14.27 13.53 -13.54
N ARG A 98 -15.18 13.80 -12.60
CA ARG A 98 -16.51 13.18 -12.53
C ARG A 98 -17.40 13.55 -13.73
N SER A 99 -17.09 14.61 -14.48
CA SER A 99 -17.92 15.11 -15.58
C SER A 99 -17.55 14.62 -16.99
N GLU A 100 -16.50 13.80 -17.16
CA GLU A 100 -15.90 13.58 -18.49
C GLU A 100 -15.83 12.12 -18.99
N SER A 101 -16.43 11.12 -18.32
CA SER A 101 -16.29 9.72 -18.75
C SER A 101 -17.48 9.19 -19.56
N ASP A 102 -17.33 9.14 -20.89
CA ASP A 102 -18.13 8.30 -21.79
C ASP A 102 -17.21 7.67 -22.85
N GLY A 103 -17.15 6.32 -22.90
CA GLY A 103 -16.84 5.56 -24.12
C GLY A 103 -15.47 4.86 -24.32
N THR A 104 -15.57 3.53 -24.53
CA THR A 104 -14.82 2.62 -25.45
C THR A 104 -13.71 1.69 -24.93
N LEU A 105 -13.83 0.43 -25.37
CA LEU A 105 -13.01 -0.77 -25.11
C LEU A 105 -11.91 -0.91 -26.16
N ASP A 106 -10.66 -1.12 -25.72
CA ASP A 106 -9.57 -1.65 -26.56
C ASP A 106 -9.06 -2.98 -26.00
N ASN A 107 -8.86 -3.96 -26.89
CA ASN A 107 -8.55 -5.37 -26.61
C ASN A 107 -7.12 -5.75 -27.05
N SER A 108 -6.24 -4.77 -27.29
CA SER A 108 -4.95 -5.01 -27.96
C SER A 108 -3.75 -5.31 -27.03
N LEU A 109 -3.88 -5.19 -25.70
CA LEU A 109 -2.72 -5.14 -24.77
C LEU A 109 -2.64 -6.18 -23.66
N GLY A 110 -3.54 -7.16 -23.63
CA GLY A 110 -3.57 -8.14 -22.52
C GLY A 110 -3.94 -7.52 -21.16
N LEU A 111 -4.79 -6.49 -21.20
CA LEU A 111 -5.37 -5.84 -20.03
C LEU A 111 -6.89 -5.81 -20.23
N VAL A 112 -7.65 -6.17 -19.19
CA VAL A 112 -9.10 -5.99 -19.16
C VAL A 112 -9.40 -4.84 -18.21
N ARG A 113 -10.01 -3.78 -18.73
CA ARG A 113 -10.52 -2.66 -17.95
C ARG A 113 -11.95 -3.00 -17.52
N GLN A 114 -12.17 -3.11 -16.21
CA GLN A 114 -13.54 -3.25 -15.70
C GLN A 114 -14.10 -1.85 -15.41
N SER A 115 -15.01 -1.36 -16.26
CA SER A 115 -15.75 -0.14 -15.94
C SER A 115 -16.62 -0.38 -14.71
N THR A 116 -16.40 0.35 -13.62
CA THR A 116 -17.39 0.48 -12.57
C THR A 116 -18.53 1.30 -13.16
N GLY A 117 -19.62 0.62 -13.55
CA GLY A 117 -20.76 1.28 -14.22
C GLY A 117 -21.25 2.51 -13.47
N THR A 118 -21.87 3.44 -14.20
CA THR A 118 -22.41 4.74 -13.75
C THR A 118 -23.58 4.62 -12.76
N GLY A 119 -23.39 3.88 -11.67
CA GLY A 119 -24.10 4.11 -10.43
C GLY A 119 -23.28 5.18 -9.71
N ASP A 120 -23.89 6.33 -9.46
CA ASP A 120 -23.41 7.32 -8.53
C ASP A 120 -22.75 6.63 -7.33
N GLY A 121 -21.42 6.63 -7.27
CA GLY A 121 -20.63 6.01 -6.20
C GLY A 121 -20.82 6.69 -4.83
N LYS A 122 -22.02 7.18 -4.56
CA LYS A 122 -22.50 7.52 -3.25
C LYS A 122 -22.74 6.20 -2.49
N PRO A 123 -22.37 6.14 -1.21
CA PRO A 123 -22.95 5.18 -0.29
C PRO A 123 -24.48 5.18 -0.45
N ASP A 124 -25.15 4.05 -0.22
CA ASP A 124 -26.62 4.00 -0.08
C ASP A 124 -27.08 5.21 0.76
N PRO A 125 -28.06 6.02 0.33
CA PRO A 125 -28.53 7.20 1.07
C PRO A 125 -29.03 6.90 2.49
N ARG A 126 -29.29 5.63 2.82
CA ARG A 126 -29.54 5.19 4.22
C ARG A 126 -28.28 5.16 5.09
N PHE A 127 -27.13 5.44 4.50
CA PHE A 127 -25.81 5.56 5.12
C PHE A 127 -25.17 6.93 4.83
N GLU A 128 -25.97 7.94 4.40
CA GLU A 128 -25.56 9.34 4.57
C GLU A 128 -25.34 9.61 6.06
N GLY A 129 -24.19 10.22 6.35
CA GLY A 129 -23.61 10.32 7.68
C GLY A 129 -24.62 10.47 8.80
N GLN A 130 -24.60 9.51 9.73
CA GLN A 130 -24.74 9.93 11.11
C GLN A 130 -23.57 10.88 11.33
N ASP A 131 -23.89 12.14 11.58
CA ASP A 131 -22.93 13.16 12.00
C ASP A 131 -22.21 12.65 13.25
N GLU A 132 -21.12 11.89 13.06
CA GLU A 132 -20.17 11.52 14.11
C GLU A 132 -19.48 12.81 14.53
N LYS A 133 -20.14 13.49 15.48
CA LYS A 133 -19.58 14.59 16.23
C LYS A 133 -18.24 14.13 16.80
N TRP A 134 -17.18 14.83 16.44
CA TRP A 134 -15.89 14.77 17.15
C TRP A 134 -16.12 14.75 18.67
N GLY A 135 -15.81 13.62 19.33
CA GLY A 135 -15.97 13.46 20.78
C GLY A 135 -17.10 12.54 21.25
N ASP A 136 -17.82 11.86 20.35
CA ASP A 136 -18.79 10.80 20.66
C ASP A 136 -18.19 9.42 20.34
N TRP A 137 -17.13 9.04 21.06
CA TRP A 137 -16.47 7.74 20.86
C TRP A 137 -17.28 6.66 21.58
N GLY A 138 -17.76 5.67 20.82
CA GLY A 138 -18.92 4.85 21.14
C GLY A 138 -18.99 4.23 22.54
N ASP A 139 -20.21 4.08 23.04
CA ASP A 139 -20.49 3.51 24.36
C ASP A 139 -20.10 2.03 24.44
N TYR A 140 -19.28 1.66 25.43
CA TYR A 140 -18.94 0.26 25.73
C TYR A 140 -20.20 -0.62 25.85
N GLU A 141 -21.25 -0.13 26.50
CA GLU A 141 -22.50 -0.87 26.64
C GLU A 141 -23.19 -1.07 25.29
N GLU A 142 -23.05 -0.11 24.37
CA GLU A 142 -23.54 -0.28 23.00
C GLU A 142 -22.74 -1.34 22.24
N GLU A 143 -21.42 -1.31 22.29
CA GLU A 143 -20.60 -2.30 21.58
C GLU A 143 -20.77 -3.70 22.16
N LYS A 144 -20.92 -3.81 23.49
CA LYS A 144 -21.30 -5.06 24.14
C LYS A 144 -22.67 -5.55 23.68
N ARG A 145 -23.68 -4.68 23.61
CA ARG A 145 -25.01 -5.02 23.07
C ARG A 145 -24.92 -5.48 21.62
N ARG A 146 -24.06 -4.89 20.79
CA ARG A 146 -23.82 -5.31 19.41
C ARG A 146 -23.15 -6.69 19.36
N LEU A 147 -22.14 -6.94 20.19
CA LEU A 147 -21.46 -8.23 20.28
C LEU A 147 -22.43 -9.34 20.74
N ASP A 148 -23.20 -9.10 21.81
CA ASP A 148 -24.25 -10.02 22.29
C ASP A 148 -25.32 -10.27 21.22
N GLY A 149 -25.67 -9.24 20.47
CA GLY A 149 -26.59 -9.33 19.32
C GLY A 149 -26.04 -10.24 18.21
N ARG A 150 -24.76 -10.10 17.85
CA ARG A 150 -24.08 -10.95 16.86
C ARG A 150 -24.04 -12.40 17.34
N GLU A 151 -23.76 -12.62 18.62
CA GLU A 151 -23.69 -13.97 19.20
C GLU A 151 -25.06 -14.65 19.28
N ARG A 152 -26.12 -13.87 19.54
CA ARG A 152 -27.50 -14.37 19.43
C ARG A 152 -27.83 -14.76 17.98
N LEU A 153 -27.52 -13.91 17.00
CA LEU A 153 -27.73 -14.22 15.59
C LEU A 153 -26.93 -15.45 15.13
N ARG A 154 -25.71 -15.64 15.65
CA ARG A 154 -24.91 -16.85 15.44
C ARG A 154 -25.63 -18.09 15.95
N LYS A 155 -26.18 -18.05 17.16
CA LYS A 155 -26.97 -19.17 17.73
C LYS A 155 -28.23 -19.46 16.92
N GLU A 156 -28.95 -18.42 16.50
CA GLU A 156 -30.14 -18.55 15.64
C GLU A 156 -29.80 -19.16 14.26
N ALA A 157 -28.60 -18.89 13.74
CA ALA A 157 -28.08 -19.48 12.50
C ALA A 157 -27.53 -20.92 12.68
N GLY A 158 -27.66 -21.54 13.86
CA GLY A 158 -27.14 -22.88 14.14
C GLY A 158 -25.66 -22.92 14.54
N GLY A 159 -25.07 -21.78 14.91
CA GLY A 159 -23.71 -21.67 15.43
C GLY A 159 -22.64 -21.35 14.38
N HIS A 160 -22.90 -21.60 13.10
CA HIS A 160 -21.94 -21.47 12.00
C HIS A 160 -22.59 -21.08 10.67
N GLY A 161 -21.80 -20.56 9.73
CA GLY A 161 -22.22 -20.16 8.38
C GLY A 161 -22.33 -21.31 7.37
N GLY A 162 -22.18 -22.55 7.83
CA GLY A 162 -22.20 -23.77 7.01
C GLY A 162 -20.81 -24.23 6.57
N ASP A 163 -20.78 -25.20 5.67
CA ASP A 163 -19.54 -25.73 5.10
C ASP A 163 -18.92 -24.71 4.14
N VAL A 164 -17.59 -24.66 4.13
CA VAL A 164 -16.86 -23.92 3.09
C VAL A 164 -17.18 -24.54 1.73
N PRO A 165 -17.54 -23.74 0.69
CA PRO A 165 -17.76 -24.29 -0.64
C PRO A 165 -16.51 -25.02 -1.14
N LYS A 166 -16.67 -26.28 -1.59
CA LYS A 166 -15.54 -27.17 -1.91
C LYS A 166 -14.55 -26.57 -2.91
N TYR A 167 -15.05 -25.83 -3.90
CA TYR A 167 -14.21 -25.16 -4.89
C TYR A 167 -13.29 -24.09 -4.27
N VAL A 168 -13.69 -23.44 -3.17
CA VAL A 168 -12.83 -22.46 -2.47
C VAL A 168 -11.56 -23.12 -1.96
N LEU A 169 -11.67 -24.33 -1.39
CA LEU A 169 -10.52 -25.10 -0.90
C LEU A 169 -9.72 -25.73 -2.05
N GLU A 170 -10.41 -26.22 -3.09
CA GLU A 170 -9.78 -26.84 -4.27
C GLU A 170 -8.88 -25.86 -5.05
N TYR A 171 -9.28 -24.59 -5.10
CA TYR A 171 -8.57 -23.51 -5.78
C TYR A 171 -7.84 -22.57 -4.81
N ALA A 172 -7.64 -22.98 -3.55
CA ALA A 172 -6.95 -22.18 -2.54
C ALA A 172 -5.51 -21.86 -2.99
N PRO A 173 -4.97 -20.67 -2.66
CA PRO A 173 -3.59 -20.32 -3.02
C PRO A 173 -2.56 -21.17 -2.28
N LEU A 174 -1.40 -21.31 -2.91
CA LEU A 174 -0.16 -21.79 -2.32
C LEU A 174 0.83 -20.62 -2.31
N ILE A 175 1.48 -20.39 -1.18
CA ILE A 175 2.34 -19.21 -1.00
C ILE A 175 3.78 -19.67 -0.83
N HIS A 176 4.67 -19.28 -1.74
CA HIS A 176 6.09 -19.34 -1.45
C HIS A 176 6.45 -18.18 -0.53
N LEU A 177 6.94 -18.52 0.66
CA LEU A 177 7.60 -17.56 1.56
C LEU A 177 9.06 -17.41 1.12
N TYR A 178 9.63 -16.24 1.35
CA TYR A 178 11.02 -15.97 0.97
C TYR A 178 11.99 -16.91 1.71
N SER A 179 12.96 -17.47 0.99
CA SER A 179 13.88 -18.48 1.52
C SER A 179 14.75 -17.99 2.69
N LYS A 180 14.94 -16.68 2.79
CA LYS A 180 15.67 -16.00 3.88
C LYS A 180 14.76 -15.12 4.74
N GLU A 181 13.46 -15.42 4.79
CA GLU A 181 12.53 -14.69 5.66
C GLU A 181 13.00 -14.75 7.13
N GLU A 182 12.88 -13.62 7.81
CA GLU A 182 13.23 -13.47 9.22
C GLU A 182 11.98 -13.38 10.10
N TYR A 183 10.86 -12.95 9.52
CA TYR A 183 9.56 -12.72 10.14
C TYR A 183 8.52 -13.61 9.48
N TRP A 184 8.31 -14.77 10.07
CA TRP A 184 7.46 -15.86 9.56
C TRP A 184 5.98 -15.63 9.93
N PRO A 185 5.04 -16.39 9.33
CA PRO A 185 3.61 -16.25 9.63
C PRO A 185 3.32 -16.30 11.14
N GLY A 186 2.46 -15.40 11.60
CA GLY A 186 2.09 -15.23 13.01
C GLY A 186 0.67 -15.74 13.32
N ASP A 187 0.46 -16.16 14.57
CA ASP A 187 -0.89 -16.40 15.09
C ASP A 187 -1.40 -15.15 15.82
N ILE A 188 -2.58 -14.68 15.45
CA ILE A 188 -3.24 -13.55 16.09
C ILE A 188 -3.53 -13.77 17.58
N ASP A 189 -3.75 -15.02 18.03
CA ASP A 189 -3.93 -15.29 19.47
C ASP A 189 -2.63 -15.05 20.25
N LEU A 190 -1.51 -15.56 19.73
CA LEU A 190 -0.19 -15.32 20.29
C LEU A 190 0.16 -13.82 20.25
N HIS A 191 -0.18 -13.14 19.16
CA HIS A 191 0.02 -11.71 19.03
C HIS A 191 -0.70 -10.94 20.15
N LEU A 192 -1.99 -11.22 20.37
CA LEU A 192 -2.77 -10.57 21.44
C LEU A 192 -2.15 -10.80 22.83
N ARG A 193 -1.69 -12.02 23.13
CA ARG A 193 -1.00 -12.32 24.41
C ARG A 193 0.29 -11.53 24.58
N ARG A 194 0.93 -11.12 23.49
CA ARG A 194 2.20 -10.38 23.45
C ARG A 194 2.03 -8.86 23.27
N THR A 195 0.80 -8.40 23.15
CA THR A 195 0.46 -6.98 23.08
C THR A 195 -0.40 -6.52 24.27
N THR A 196 -0.41 -5.23 24.51
CA THR A 196 -1.31 -4.54 25.44
C THR A 196 -2.03 -3.44 24.65
N PRO A 197 -3.37 -3.32 24.76
CA PRO A 197 -4.09 -2.21 24.14
C PRO A 197 -3.63 -0.88 24.77
N GLN A 198 -3.25 0.09 23.94
CA GLN A 198 -2.79 1.40 24.39
C GLN A 198 -3.54 2.54 23.71
N LEU A 199 -3.87 3.56 24.51
CA LEU A 199 -4.35 4.86 24.06
C LEU A 199 -3.23 5.88 24.24
N ASN A 200 -2.68 6.37 23.13
CA ASN A 200 -1.62 7.37 23.16
C ASN A 200 -0.46 7.01 24.12
N PHE A 201 0.08 5.79 23.99
CA PHE A 201 1.16 5.25 24.81
C PHE A 201 0.81 5.02 26.30
N THR A 202 -0.48 5.03 26.64
CA THR A 202 -0.98 4.69 27.97
C THR A 202 -1.72 3.37 27.90
N ASP A 203 -1.36 2.42 28.76
CA ASP A 203 -1.99 1.10 28.84
C ASP A 203 -3.47 1.21 29.22
N VAL A 204 -4.30 0.46 28.50
CA VAL A 204 -5.64 0.09 28.95
C VAL A 204 -5.50 -1.26 29.65
N HIS A 205 -5.63 -1.27 30.98
CA HIS A 205 -5.40 -2.44 31.82
C HIS A 205 -6.58 -3.43 31.80
N GLU A 206 -6.88 -3.95 30.61
CA GLU A 206 -7.89 -4.98 30.38
C GLU A 206 -7.29 -6.11 29.54
N GLU A 207 -7.66 -7.35 29.86
CA GLU A 207 -7.17 -8.51 29.12
C GLU A 207 -7.85 -8.58 27.75
N VAL A 208 -7.03 -8.54 26.68
CA VAL A 208 -7.49 -8.69 25.31
C VAL A 208 -7.46 -10.16 24.88
N THR A 209 -8.57 -10.63 24.33
CA THR A 209 -8.72 -11.95 23.73
C THR A 209 -9.43 -11.83 22.39
N LEU A 210 -9.39 -12.90 21.58
CA LEU A 210 -10.12 -12.91 20.32
C LEU A 210 -11.65 -12.82 20.49
N ASP A 211 -12.17 -13.11 21.69
CA ASP A 211 -13.59 -13.09 22.03
C ASP A 211 -14.11 -11.73 22.49
N ASN A 212 -13.22 -10.83 22.94
CA ASN A 212 -13.62 -9.53 23.49
C ASN A 212 -13.01 -8.33 22.75
N LEU A 213 -12.16 -8.54 21.75
CA LEU A 213 -11.36 -7.49 21.13
C LEU A 213 -12.19 -6.31 20.59
N SER A 214 -13.38 -6.57 20.05
CA SER A 214 -14.27 -5.51 19.56
C SER A 214 -14.80 -4.59 20.65
N LEU A 215 -14.81 -5.00 21.93
CA LEU A 215 -15.25 -4.14 23.03
C LEU A 215 -14.35 -2.90 23.21
N PHE A 216 -13.11 -2.97 22.70
CA PHE A 216 -12.18 -1.84 22.69
C PHE A 216 -12.49 -0.81 21.59
N ASN A 217 -13.51 -1.04 20.75
CA ASN A 217 -13.91 -0.10 19.70
C ASN A 217 -14.46 1.23 20.24
N GLN A 218 -14.84 1.31 21.52
CA GLN A 218 -15.11 2.58 22.20
C GLN A 218 -13.93 3.57 22.10
N TYR A 219 -12.73 3.07 21.81
CA TYR A 219 -11.50 3.84 21.65
C TYR A 219 -10.99 3.89 20.20
N ALA A 220 -11.68 3.26 19.26
CA ALA A 220 -11.28 3.24 17.86
C ALA A 220 -11.39 4.64 17.21
N PRO A 221 -10.54 4.96 16.22
CA PRO A 221 -9.41 4.18 15.72
C PRO A 221 -8.13 4.37 16.56
N TYR A 222 -8.19 5.03 17.72
CA TYR A 222 -7.01 5.45 18.49
C TYR A 222 -6.46 4.42 19.47
N ILE A 223 -6.96 3.18 19.40
CA ILE A 223 -6.51 2.05 20.20
C ILE A 223 -5.52 1.19 19.40
N TYR A 224 -4.38 0.90 20.02
CA TYR A 224 -3.24 0.23 19.40
C TYR A 224 -2.86 -1.02 20.19
N LEU A 225 -2.77 -2.17 19.53
CA LEU A 225 -2.25 -3.40 20.12
C LEU A 225 -0.73 -3.33 20.21
N THR A 226 -0.24 -2.66 21.25
CA THR A 226 1.17 -2.30 21.39
C THR A 226 1.98 -3.45 21.98
N SER A 227 3.13 -3.73 21.40
CA SER A 227 4.07 -4.76 21.84
C SER A 227 4.46 -4.57 23.31
N LYS A 228 4.43 -5.66 24.08
CA LYS A 228 4.96 -5.71 25.46
C LYS A 228 6.50 -5.71 25.50
N ASP A 229 7.13 -6.07 24.39
CA ASP A 229 8.58 -6.16 24.23
C ASP A 229 9.09 -5.04 23.32
N ASP A 230 10.34 -4.62 23.47
CA ASP A 230 10.97 -3.70 22.52
C ASP A 230 11.18 -4.42 21.16
N PRO A 231 10.59 -3.96 20.04
CA PRO A 231 10.75 -4.65 18.75
C PRO A 231 12.20 -4.66 18.25
N GLU A 232 13.03 -3.70 18.68
CA GLU A 232 14.48 -3.65 18.36
C GLU A 232 15.29 -4.73 19.09
N ALA A 233 14.71 -5.35 20.13
CA ALA A 233 15.32 -6.50 20.80
C ALA A 233 15.08 -7.82 20.05
N HIS A 234 14.37 -7.79 18.92
CA HIS A 234 14.03 -8.95 18.10
C HIS A 234 13.40 -10.13 18.90
N PRO A 235 12.33 -9.89 19.68
CA PRO A 235 11.69 -10.93 20.45
C PRO A 235 11.19 -12.07 19.55
N GLY A 236 11.34 -13.31 20.03
CA GLY A 236 11.10 -14.51 19.21
C GLY A 236 9.70 -14.62 18.62
N TRP A 237 8.68 -14.04 19.28
CA TRP A 237 7.28 -14.06 18.80
C TRP A 237 7.03 -13.12 17.61
N LEU A 238 7.84 -12.06 17.44
CA LEU A 238 7.81 -11.21 16.25
C LEU A 238 8.40 -11.96 15.05
N SER A 239 9.53 -12.65 15.25
CA SER A 239 10.15 -13.48 14.19
C SER A 239 9.35 -14.72 13.84
N ALA A 240 8.60 -15.27 14.80
CA ALA A 240 7.76 -16.46 14.66
C ALA A 240 8.44 -17.68 13.98
N ARG A 241 9.75 -17.89 14.16
CA ARG A 241 10.52 -18.99 13.50
C ARG A 241 9.97 -20.40 13.77
N PHE A 242 9.15 -20.58 14.79
CA PHE A 242 8.44 -21.84 15.05
C PHE A 242 7.27 -22.10 14.08
N ASN A 243 6.91 -21.12 13.25
CA ASN A 243 5.88 -21.20 12.21
C ASN A 243 6.47 -21.30 10.79
N ILE A 244 7.70 -21.77 10.64
CA ILE A 244 8.23 -22.10 9.31
C ILE A 244 7.40 -23.26 8.74
N PRO A 245 6.84 -23.15 7.53
CA PRO A 245 6.11 -24.25 6.92
C PRO A 245 6.96 -25.52 6.79
N ASP A 246 6.38 -26.67 7.10
CA ASP A 246 7.03 -27.95 6.92
C ASP A 246 7.40 -28.17 5.45
N LEU A 247 8.67 -28.44 5.16
CA LEU A 247 9.20 -28.47 3.79
C LEU A 247 8.58 -29.57 2.91
N LYS A 248 7.96 -30.60 3.50
CA LYS A 248 7.34 -31.72 2.75
C LYS A 248 5.86 -31.49 2.49
N THR A 249 5.15 -31.03 3.51
CA THR A 249 3.68 -30.91 3.51
C THR A 249 3.20 -29.49 3.20
N GLY A 250 4.02 -28.48 3.48
CA GLY A 250 3.65 -27.07 3.43
C GLY A 250 2.76 -26.61 4.57
N LYS A 251 2.58 -27.45 5.60
CA LYS A 251 1.78 -27.09 6.79
C LYS A 251 2.56 -26.06 7.63
N CYS A 252 1.87 -24.99 8.02
CA CYS A 252 2.35 -24.02 8.99
C CYS A 252 1.53 -24.14 10.29
N ASP A 253 2.16 -23.95 11.44
CA ASP A 253 1.47 -23.97 12.74
C ASP A 253 0.71 -22.66 13.02
N ALA A 254 1.12 -21.53 12.40
CA ALA A 254 0.29 -20.33 12.36
C ALA A 254 -0.94 -20.57 11.46
N PRO A 255 -2.15 -20.32 11.97
CA PRO A 255 -3.36 -20.43 11.17
C PRO A 255 -3.49 -19.25 10.20
N GLY A 256 -3.80 -19.55 8.94
CA GLY A 256 -4.38 -18.56 8.04
C GLY A 256 -5.82 -18.22 8.42
N THR A 257 -6.42 -17.28 7.69
CA THR A 257 -7.83 -16.94 7.85
C THR A 257 -8.53 -16.89 6.49
N LEU A 258 -9.53 -17.75 6.30
CA LEU A 258 -10.41 -17.71 5.14
C LEU A 258 -11.70 -16.99 5.49
N ILE A 259 -12.04 -15.94 4.74
CA ILE A 259 -13.36 -15.31 4.78
C ILE A 259 -13.97 -15.39 3.38
N TRP A 260 -15.06 -16.15 3.21
CA TRP A 260 -15.79 -16.16 1.94
C TRP A 260 -17.08 -15.35 2.02
N VAL A 261 -17.37 -14.67 0.92
CA VAL A 261 -18.48 -13.72 0.79
C VAL A 261 -19.30 -14.11 -0.43
N ASP A 262 -20.55 -14.51 -0.21
CA ASP A 262 -21.52 -14.69 -1.28
C ASP A 262 -22.07 -13.32 -1.69
N LYS A 263 -21.85 -12.96 -2.96
CA LYS A 263 -22.27 -11.68 -3.56
C LYS A 263 -23.57 -11.82 -4.36
N GLY A 264 -24.18 -13.00 -4.35
CA GLY A 264 -25.34 -13.34 -5.17
C GLY A 264 -24.97 -13.60 -6.63
N ASN A 265 -25.96 -14.05 -7.42
CA ASN A 265 -25.82 -14.33 -8.85
C ASN A 265 -24.64 -15.28 -9.19
N GLY A 266 -24.34 -16.21 -8.29
CA GLY A 266 -23.24 -17.17 -8.44
C GLY A 266 -21.85 -16.59 -8.23
N VAL A 267 -21.72 -15.34 -7.78
CA VAL A 267 -20.43 -14.70 -7.49
C VAL A 267 -20.05 -14.92 -6.03
N VAL A 268 -18.87 -15.50 -5.80
CA VAL A 268 -18.31 -15.68 -4.46
C VAL A 268 -16.88 -15.17 -4.44
N ASP A 269 -16.55 -14.31 -3.49
CA ASP A 269 -15.17 -13.90 -3.24
C ASP A 269 -14.65 -14.66 -2.01
N ALA A 270 -13.53 -15.37 -2.18
CA ALA A 270 -12.82 -16.01 -1.09
C ALA A 270 -11.55 -15.24 -0.77
N PHE A 271 -11.54 -14.59 0.39
CA PHE A 271 -10.39 -13.85 0.90
C PHE A 271 -9.54 -14.76 1.79
N TRP A 272 -8.28 -14.93 1.44
CA TRP A 272 -7.28 -15.63 2.20
C TRP A 272 -6.36 -14.61 2.86
N PHE A 273 -6.61 -14.36 4.13
CA PHE A 273 -5.81 -13.48 4.98
C PHE A 273 -4.71 -14.29 5.68
N TYR A 274 -3.58 -13.64 5.88
CA TYR A 274 -2.47 -14.17 6.65
C TYR A 274 -1.85 -13.03 7.44
N PHE A 275 -1.44 -13.36 8.66
CA PHE A 275 -0.96 -12.40 9.63
C PHE A 275 0.52 -12.61 9.87
N TYR A 276 1.26 -11.53 10.04
CA TYR A 276 2.63 -11.55 10.52
C TYR A 276 2.70 -10.72 11.79
N SER A 277 3.42 -11.18 12.81
CA SER A 277 3.56 -10.40 14.04
C SER A 277 4.41 -9.14 13.85
N TYR A 278 5.14 -9.04 12.73
CA TYR A 278 6.01 -7.92 12.42
C TYR A 278 6.22 -7.80 10.92
N ASN A 279 6.12 -6.58 10.39
CA ASN A 279 6.53 -6.22 9.05
C ASN A 279 7.88 -5.50 9.10
N LEU A 280 8.84 -6.03 8.37
CA LEU A 280 10.14 -5.41 8.16
C LEU A 280 10.07 -4.58 6.87
N GLY A 281 9.93 -3.26 7.04
CA GLY A 281 9.72 -2.34 5.95
C GLY A 281 10.91 -2.21 5.00
N ASN A 282 10.73 -1.44 3.93
CA ASN A 282 11.68 -1.39 2.83
C ASN A 282 12.91 -0.53 3.09
N VAL A 283 13.93 -0.75 2.27
CA VAL A 283 15.22 -0.07 2.36
C VAL A 283 15.32 1.01 1.28
N VAL A 284 15.51 2.25 1.69
CA VAL A 284 15.76 3.40 0.82
C VAL A 284 17.15 3.96 1.18
N PHE A 285 18.06 4.04 0.19
CA PHE A 285 19.46 4.46 0.40
C PHE A 285 20.19 3.71 1.54
N ASN A 286 19.97 2.39 1.63
CA ASN A 286 20.52 1.54 2.69
C ASN A 286 20.05 1.88 4.12
N VAL A 287 18.92 2.58 4.24
CA VAL A 287 18.23 2.90 5.49
C VAL A 287 16.82 2.32 5.44
N ARG A 288 16.37 1.70 6.53
CA ARG A 288 15.09 0.99 6.58
C ARG A 288 13.97 1.89 7.09
N PHE A 289 12.79 1.80 6.46
CA PHE A 289 11.60 2.57 6.80
C PHE A 289 10.33 1.72 6.70
N GLY A 290 9.30 2.10 7.43
CA GLY A 290 7.99 1.45 7.38
C GLY A 290 7.90 0.15 8.18
N ASN A 291 8.76 -0.05 9.18
CA ASN A 291 8.59 -1.17 10.10
C ASN A 291 7.32 -0.99 10.92
N HIS A 292 6.61 -2.08 11.21
CA HIS A 292 5.52 -2.04 12.17
C HIS A 292 5.31 -3.40 12.83
N VAL A 293 4.88 -3.36 14.09
CA VAL A 293 4.36 -4.55 14.79
C VAL A 293 3.00 -4.87 14.20
N GLY A 294 2.77 -6.16 13.95
CA GLY A 294 1.56 -6.71 13.34
C GLY A 294 1.41 -6.34 11.86
N ASP A 295 0.96 -7.28 11.05
CA ASP A 295 0.72 -7.05 9.63
C ASP A 295 -0.36 -7.98 9.07
N TRP A 296 -1.21 -7.42 8.21
CA TRP A 296 -2.32 -8.12 7.56
C TRP A 296 -2.18 -8.05 6.04
N GLU A 297 -1.79 -9.18 5.48
CA GLU A 297 -1.72 -9.42 4.05
C GLU A 297 -2.85 -10.35 3.59
N HIS A 298 -3.20 -10.28 2.30
CA HIS A 298 -4.26 -11.12 1.76
C HIS A 298 -4.17 -11.37 0.26
N SER A 299 -4.81 -12.46 -0.15
CA SER A 299 -5.22 -12.66 -1.53
C SER A 299 -6.73 -12.88 -1.59
N MET A 300 -7.33 -12.63 -2.75
CA MET A 300 -8.75 -12.91 -2.98
C MET A 300 -8.91 -13.67 -4.29
N VAL A 301 -9.66 -14.76 -4.27
CA VAL A 301 -10.09 -15.47 -5.49
C VAL A 301 -11.57 -15.18 -5.71
N ARG A 302 -11.92 -14.66 -6.89
CA ARG A 302 -13.31 -14.45 -7.31
C ARG A 302 -13.76 -15.64 -8.13
N PHE A 303 -14.84 -16.27 -7.68
CA PHE A 303 -15.52 -17.35 -8.34
C PHE A 303 -16.80 -16.84 -9.02
N VAL A 304 -17.12 -17.41 -10.18
CA VAL A 304 -18.40 -17.25 -10.86
C VAL A 304 -18.95 -18.64 -11.15
N ASN A 305 -20.10 -18.95 -10.57
CA ASN A 305 -20.74 -20.27 -10.64
C ASN A 305 -19.80 -21.41 -10.21
N GLY A 306 -18.98 -21.17 -9.19
CA GLY A 306 -18.03 -22.14 -8.65
C GLY A 306 -16.70 -22.27 -9.42
N GLU A 307 -16.52 -21.54 -10.52
CA GLU A 307 -15.26 -21.52 -11.27
C GLU A 307 -14.44 -20.27 -10.94
N PRO A 308 -13.13 -20.38 -10.65
CA PRO A 308 -12.30 -19.22 -10.40
C PRO A 308 -12.12 -18.41 -11.69
N LYS A 309 -12.30 -17.10 -11.61
CA LYS A 309 -12.17 -16.18 -12.76
C LYS A 309 -11.07 -15.15 -12.56
N TYR A 310 -10.85 -14.70 -11.33
CA TYR A 310 -9.87 -13.67 -11.04
C TYR A 310 -9.18 -13.91 -9.70
N MET A 311 -7.98 -13.37 -9.57
CA MET A 311 -7.27 -13.29 -8.30
C MET A 311 -6.77 -11.87 -8.06
N PHE A 312 -6.85 -11.41 -6.82
CA PHE A 312 -6.20 -10.19 -6.34
C PHE A 312 -5.11 -10.55 -5.35
N LEU A 313 -3.96 -9.88 -5.45
CA LEU A 313 -2.80 -10.03 -4.56
C LEU A 313 -2.51 -8.69 -3.90
N SER A 314 -2.55 -8.62 -2.56
CA SER A 314 -2.24 -7.37 -1.86
C SER A 314 -0.75 -7.03 -1.91
N GLN A 315 -0.47 -5.74 -2.10
CA GLN A 315 0.86 -5.15 -2.09
C GLN A 315 0.78 -3.81 -1.37
N HIS A 316 1.34 -3.74 -0.17
CA HIS A 316 1.35 -2.53 0.65
C HIS A 316 -0.08 -1.94 0.81
N THR A 317 -0.32 -0.71 0.35
CA THR A 317 -1.63 -0.04 0.43
C THR A 317 -2.62 -0.41 -0.69
N GLY A 318 -2.22 -1.29 -1.61
CA GLY A 318 -2.99 -1.66 -2.80
C GLY A 318 -2.73 -3.11 -3.20
N GLY A 319 -2.58 -3.34 -4.51
CA GLY A 319 -2.32 -4.66 -5.04
C GLY A 319 -2.62 -4.77 -6.53
N ASP A 320 -2.38 -5.96 -7.06
CA ASP A 320 -2.59 -6.28 -8.47
C ASP A 320 -3.69 -7.33 -8.64
N ALA A 321 -4.46 -7.21 -9.72
CA ALA A 321 -5.49 -8.17 -10.11
C ALA A 321 -5.09 -8.91 -11.39
N TYR A 322 -5.42 -10.20 -11.46
CA TYR A 322 -5.10 -11.09 -12.56
C TYR A 322 -6.35 -11.87 -12.99
N VAL A 323 -6.48 -12.14 -14.29
CA VAL A 323 -7.35 -13.22 -14.75
C VAL A 323 -6.77 -14.55 -14.25
N TRP A 324 -7.62 -15.50 -13.89
CA TRP A 324 -7.20 -16.74 -13.27
C TRP A 324 -6.16 -17.49 -14.10
N GLU A 325 -6.35 -17.52 -15.40
CA GLU A 325 -5.58 -18.24 -16.41
C GLU A 325 -4.15 -17.73 -16.52
N ALA A 326 -3.91 -16.46 -16.19
CA ALA A 326 -2.58 -15.86 -16.23
C ALA A 326 -1.64 -16.42 -15.15
N LEU A 327 -2.17 -16.89 -14.03
CA LEU A 327 -1.36 -17.27 -12.87
C LEU A 327 -0.69 -18.62 -13.05
N GLU A 328 0.53 -18.74 -12.51
CA GLU A 328 1.17 -20.04 -12.32
C GLU A 328 0.34 -20.90 -11.36
N LYS A 329 0.24 -22.21 -11.64
CA LYS A 329 -0.56 -23.14 -10.84
C LYS A 329 0.21 -24.44 -10.58
N LYS A 330 0.04 -24.98 -9.38
CA LYS A 330 0.41 -26.35 -9.03
C LYS A 330 -0.87 -27.18 -8.95
N GLY A 331 -1.12 -27.98 -9.98
CA GLY A 331 -2.44 -28.60 -10.17
C GLY A 331 -3.50 -27.53 -10.43
N LYS A 332 -4.53 -27.46 -9.59
CA LYS A 332 -5.59 -26.44 -9.70
C LYS A 332 -5.30 -25.15 -8.94
N ARG A 333 -4.28 -25.16 -8.07
CA ARG A 333 -4.06 -24.10 -7.08
C ARG A 333 -3.06 -23.06 -7.56
N PRO A 334 -3.35 -21.76 -7.46
CA PRO A 334 -2.43 -20.71 -7.89
C PRO A 334 -1.23 -20.65 -6.94
N VAL A 335 -0.06 -20.40 -7.50
CA VAL A 335 1.18 -20.21 -6.76
C VAL A 335 1.47 -18.71 -6.70
N ILE A 336 1.63 -18.18 -5.50
CA ILE A 336 1.96 -16.77 -5.26
C ILE A 336 3.22 -16.67 -4.40
N TYR A 337 3.82 -15.50 -4.36
CA TYR A 337 5.12 -15.29 -3.74
C TYR A 337 5.05 -14.09 -2.80
N SER A 338 5.37 -14.32 -1.52
CA SER A 338 5.41 -13.27 -0.51
C SER A 338 6.81 -12.66 -0.43
N ALA A 339 6.88 -11.34 -0.41
CA ALA A 339 8.11 -10.59 -0.35
C ALA A 339 8.79 -10.69 1.01
N VAL A 340 10.12 -10.64 0.99
CA VAL A 340 10.92 -10.65 2.22
C VAL A 340 10.60 -9.43 3.09
N GLY A 341 10.16 -9.68 4.31
CA GLY A 341 9.94 -8.66 5.34
C GLY A 341 8.70 -7.80 5.16
N THR A 342 8.42 -7.31 3.94
CA THR A 342 7.23 -6.50 3.63
C THR A 342 5.98 -7.31 3.38
N HIS A 343 6.15 -8.62 3.16
CA HIS A 343 5.11 -9.62 2.97
C HIS A 343 4.11 -9.38 1.82
N ALA A 344 4.29 -8.32 1.05
CA ALA A 344 3.55 -8.02 -0.17
C ALA A 344 3.57 -9.21 -1.15
N ASN A 345 2.48 -9.38 -1.88
CA ASN A 345 2.19 -10.62 -2.60
C ASN A 345 2.23 -10.40 -4.11
N TYR A 346 2.97 -11.30 -4.76
CA TYR A 346 3.29 -11.19 -6.17
C TYR A 346 2.99 -12.50 -6.91
N ALA A 347 2.67 -12.38 -8.20
CA ALA A 347 2.39 -13.53 -9.05
C ALA A 347 3.67 -14.21 -9.58
N THR A 348 4.84 -13.60 -9.36
CA THR A 348 6.15 -14.10 -9.85
C THR A 348 7.21 -14.04 -8.75
N ALA A 349 8.21 -14.93 -8.87
CA ALA A 349 9.45 -14.83 -8.11
C ALA A 349 10.38 -13.75 -8.71
N GLY A 350 11.27 -13.21 -7.88
CA GLY A 350 12.31 -12.27 -8.28
C GLY A 350 12.10 -10.85 -7.75
N LYS A 351 12.77 -9.89 -8.38
CA LYS A 351 12.71 -8.48 -7.99
C LYS A 351 11.40 -7.84 -8.49
N GLN A 352 10.69 -7.18 -7.59
CA GLN A 352 9.38 -6.56 -7.83
C GLN A 352 9.50 -5.04 -7.68
N GLU A 353 9.66 -4.31 -8.78
CA GLU A 353 9.84 -2.85 -8.78
C GLU A 353 8.48 -2.15 -8.83
N TYR A 354 8.15 -1.33 -7.82
CA TYR A 354 6.81 -0.74 -7.72
C TYR A 354 6.79 0.80 -7.62
N ILE A 355 7.87 1.49 -7.20
CA ILE A 355 7.98 2.98 -7.27
C ILE A 355 9.43 3.43 -7.56
N VAL A 356 9.57 4.47 -8.39
CA VAL A 356 10.79 5.23 -8.78
C VAL A 356 11.66 4.59 -9.89
N PRO A 357 12.08 5.37 -10.92
CA PRO A 357 13.10 4.94 -11.87
C PRO A 357 14.37 4.45 -11.17
N PHE A 358 15.04 3.46 -11.76
CA PHE A 358 16.26 2.80 -11.26
C PHE A 358 16.10 1.86 -10.05
N GLY A 359 14.86 1.50 -9.65
CA GLY A 359 14.61 0.42 -8.71
C GLY A 359 15.00 0.73 -7.26
N LEU A 360 14.81 1.99 -6.85
CA LEU A 360 15.10 2.50 -5.50
C LEU A 360 14.15 1.94 -4.43
N LEU A 361 12.96 1.46 -4.82
CA LEU A 361 12.05 0.68 -4.00
C LEU A 361 11.65 -0.58 -4.76
N ALA A 362 12.07 -1.72 -4.24
CA ALA A 362 11.72 -3.02 -4.80
C ALA A 362 11.62 -4.07 -3.70
N ASP A 363 10.58 -4.88 -3.80
CA ASP A 363 10.47 -6.09 -3.01
C ASP A 363 11.25 -7.21 -3.70
N ASN A 364 11.58 -8.25 -2.92
CA ASN A 364 12.21 -9.46 -3.45
C ASN A 364 11.41 -10.68 -3.00
N THR A 365 11.06 -11.51 -3.96
CA THR A 365 10.36 -12.77 -3.77
C THR A 365 11.22 -13.93 -4.30
N ASP A 366 11.04 -15.14 -3.78
CA ASP A 366 11.71 -16.34 -4.29
C ASP A 366 10.88 -17.61 -4.03
N THR A 367 11.42 -18.76 -4.43
CA THR A 367 10.80 -20.09 -4.25
C THR A 367 11.24 -20.75 -2.93
N GLY A 368 11.17 -20.04 -1.81
CA GLY A 368 11.43 -20.59 -0.48
C GLY A 368 10.35 -21.56 -0.01
N PRO A 369 10.19 -21.79 1.30
CA PRO A 369 9.21 -22.75 1.82
C PRO A 369 7.80 -22.49 1.29
N LEU A 370 7.14 -23.55 0.81
CA LEU A 370 5.77 -23.48 0.33
C LEU A 370 4.80 -23.59 1.50
N TRP A 371 3.88 -22.64 1.63
CA TRP A 371 2.84 -22.62 2.64
C TRP A 371 1.48 -22.96 2.02
N ASP A 372 0.82 -23.95 2.61
CA ASP A 372 -0.53 -24.37 2.26
C ASP A 372 -1.53 -23.95 3.35
N LEU A 373 -2.31 -22.91 3.04
CA LEU A 373 -3.35 -22.36 3.92
C LEU A 373 -4.49 -23.34 4.19
N THR A 374 -4.71 -24.36 3.35
CA THR A 374 -5.79 -25.33 3.57
C THR A 374 -5.50 -26.31 4.70
N LEU A 375 -4.24 -26.44 5.11
CA LEU A 375 -3.81 -27.37 6.15
C LEU A 375 -3.98 -26.81 7.57
N ASN A 376 -4.12 -25.49 7.71
CA ASN A 376 -4.37 -24.81 8.98
C ASN A 376 -4.93 -23.40 8.72
N SER A 377 -6.26 -23.25 8.77
CA SER A 377 -6.93 -21.95 8.67
C SER A 377 -8.16 -21.86 9.56
N ARG A 378 -8.42 -20.68 10.11
CA ARG A 378 -9.71 -20.30 10.69
C ARG A 378 -10.62 -19.86 9.54
N MET A 379 -11.78 -20.48 9.39
CA MET A 379 -12.66 -20.28 8.23
C MET A 379 -13.97 -19.62 8.65
N TYR A 380 -14.43 -18.63 7.89
CA TYR A 380 -15.61 -17.82 8.22
C TYR A 380 -16.42 -17.45 6.98
N ASN A 381 -17.74 -17.46 7.10
CA ASN A 381 -18.65 -16.83 6.16
C ASN A 381 -18.92 -15.39 6.61
N TYR A 382 -18.85 -14.42 5.70
CA TYR A 382 -19.25 -13.05 5.99
C TYR A 382 -20.47 -12.65 5.13
N ASN A 383 -21.56 -12.31 5.80
CA ASN A 383 -22.80 -11.87 5.16
C ASN A 383 -22.82 -10.34 5.05
N LEU A 384 -22.83 -9.84 3.81
CA LEU A 384 -22.81 -8.40 3.54
C LEU A 384 -24.10 -7.68 3.93
N SER A 385 -25.25 -8.37 3.94
CA SER A 385 -26.56 -7.74 4.16
C SER A 385 -26.79 -7.35 5.61
N ASN A 386 -26.23 -8.11 6.55
CA ASN A 386 -26.39 -7.87 7.99
C ASN A 386 -25.05 -7.70 8.72
N HIS A 387 -23.93 -7.68 7.99
CA HIS A 387 -22.57 -7.57 8.52
C HIS A 387 -22.22 -8.63 9.57
N LEU A 388 -22.80 -9.82 9.47
CA LEU A 388 -22.55 -10.93 10.37
C LEU A 388 -21.41 -11.82 9.86
N LEU A 389 -20.38 -12.00 10.68
CA LEU A 389 -19.35 -13.02 10.50
C LEU A 389 -19.78 -14.27 11.27
N LEU A 390 -19.79 -15.40 10.59
CA LEU A 390 -20.05 -16.70 11.20
C LEU A 390 -18.85 -17.62 10.96
N PRO A 391 -18.39 -18.39 11.98
CA PRO A 391 -17.40 -19.42 11.75
C PRO A 391 -17.96 -20.50 10.80
N SER A 392 -17.09 -21.24 10.11
CA SER A 392 -17.52 -22.38 9.31
C SER A 392 -17.85 -23.59 10.19
N ALA A 393 -18.54 -24.57 9.62
CA ALA A 393 -18.82 -25.84 10.30
C ALA A 393 -17.55 -26.64 10.68
N ASN A 394 -16.39 -26.35 10.06
CA ASN A 394 -15.12 -27.00 10.37
C ASN A 394 -14.47 -26.47 11.66
N ASN A 395 -14.88 -25.29 12.12
CA ASN A 395 -14.33 -24.60 13.29
C ASN A 395 -15.45 -23.82 14.02
N PRO A 396 -16.54 -24.50 14.42
CA PRO A 396 -17.77 -23.83 14.85
C PRO A 396 -17.60 -23.01 16.12
N GLU A 397 -16.56 -23.27 16.93
CA GLU A 397 -16.24 -22.54 18.16
C GLU A 397 -15.32 -21.34 17.93
N ALA A 398 -14.92 -21.05 16.69
CA ALA A 398 -13.95 -19.99 16.43
C ALA A 398 -14.52 -18.60 16.80
N PRO A 399 -13.72 -17.75 17.48
CA PRO A 399 -14.17 -16.45 17.94
C PRO A 399 -14.44 -15.51 16.76
N ILE A 400 -15.39 -14.58 16.92
CA ILE A 400 -15.79 -13.60 15.90
C ILE A 400 -15.45 -12.15 16.27
N SER A 401 -15.25 -11.84 17.56
CA SER A 401 -15.07 -10.46 18.01
C SER A 401 -13.82 -9.80 17.40
N TRP A 402 -12.71 -10.54 17.27
CA TRP A 402 -11.47 -10.05 16.66
C TRP A 402 -11.64 -9.41 15.27
N PHE A 403 -12.58 -9.92 14.45
CA PHE A 403 -12.82 -9.40 13.10
C PHE A 403 -13.45 -7.99 13.13
N TYR A 404 -14.21 -7.70 14.18
CA TYR A 404 -14.90 -6.43 14.36
C TYR A 404 -14.03 -5.37 15.03
N PHE A 405 -12.79 -5.69 15.42
CA PHE A 405 -11.90 -4.70 16.01
C PHE A 405 -11.52 -3.61 14.99
N ASP A 406 -11.84 -2.37 15.35
CA ASP A 406 -11.67 -1.18 14.51
C ASP A 406 -10.41 -0.37 14.90
N GLY A 407 -9.53 -0.96 15.73
CA GLY A 407 -8.22 -0.40 16.10
C GLY A 407 -7.05 -0.95 15.28
N HIS A 408 -5.85 -0.53 15.66
CA HIS A 408 -4.61 -0.91 14.98
C HIS A 408 -4.01 -2.20 15.57
N TRP A 409 -3.68 -3.14 14.68
CA TRP A 409 -2.98 -4.38 14.98
C TRP A 409 -1.47 -4.12 15.09
N GLY A 410 -1.06 -3.38 16.11
CA GLY A 410 0.33 -3.05 16.36
C GLY A 410 0.50 -1.74 17.10
N ASP A 411 1.77 -1.40 17.33
CA ASP A 411 2.21 -0.19 17.99
C ASP A 411 1.70 1.07 17.28
N LYS A 412 1.48 2.13 18.06
CA LYS A 412 1.30 3.49 17.53
C LYS A 412 2.62 4.01 16.98
N PHE A 413 2.56 4.79 15.89
CA PHE A 413 3.70 5.57 15.36
C PHE A 413 4.53 6.20 16.48
N TYR A 414 5.79 5.79 16.62
CA TYR A 414 6.65 6.29 17.70
C TYR A 414 6.97 7.77 17.52
N PRO A 415 6.96 8.57 18.59
CA PRO A 415 7.35 9.97 18.52
C PRO A 415 8.84 10.08 18.16
N PHE A 416 9.25 11.12 17.42
CA PHE A 416 10.65 11.30 17.00
C PHE A 416 11.64 11.54 18.16
N ASN A 417 11.16 11.77 19.39
CA ASN A 417 12.01 11.80 20.57
C ASN A 417 12.37 10.38 21.09
N ASP A 418 11.60 9.36 20.69
CA ASP A 418 11.88 7.94 20.94
C ASP A 418 13.21 7.56 20.29
N THR A 419 13.99 6.79 21.03
CA THR A 419 15.30 6.33 20.59
C THR A 419 15.29 5.42 19.37
N ARG A 420 14.17 4.76 19.10
CA ARG A 420 13.99 3.79 18.02
C ARG A 420 13.48 4.46 16.75
N GLN A 421 12.98 5.69 16.86
CA GLN A 421 12.42 6.42 15.73
C GLN A 421 13.47 7.29 15.03
N TYR A 422 13.44 7.27 13.71
CA TYR A 422 14.09 8.22 12.83
C TYR A 422 13.27 8.37 11.55
N GLY A 423 13.54 9.40 10.76
CA GLY A 423 12.84 9.60 9.50
C GLY A 423 13.67 10.37 8.50
N LEU A 424 13.34 10.18 7.23
CA LEU A 424 13.97 10.84 6.09
C LEU A 424 12.93 11.02 4.98
N LEU A 425 12.81 12.23 4.43
CA LEU A 425 11.93 12.53 3.28
C LEU A 425 10.46 12.11 3.45
N GLY A 426 9.94 12.17 4.69
CA GLY A 426 8.56 11.79 5.00
C GLY A 426 8.37 10.31 5.34
N GLU A 427 9.40 9.49 5.15
CA GLU A 427 9.44 8.10 5.62
C GLU A 427 9.90 8.03 7.08
N ALA A 428 9.32 7.12 7.84
CA ALA A 428 9.64 6.90 9.26
C ALA A 428 10.15 5.47 9.48
N HIS A 429 11.03 5.28 10.46
CA HIS A 429 11.54 3.97 10.79
C HIS A 429 10.41 3.03 11.21
N TYR A 430 9.58 3.49 12.15
CA TYR A 430 8.36 2.81 12.58
C TYR A 430 7.12 3.59 12.17
N VAL A 431 6.15 2.88 11.62
CA VAL A 431 4.79 3.37 11.35
C VAL A 431 3.79 2.64 12.26
N SER A 432 2.55 3.13 12.32
CA SER A 432 1.51 2.44 13.08
C SER A 432 1.18 1.07 12.46
N GLY A 433 0.86 0.08 13.29
CA GLY A 433 0.32 -1.20 12.81
C GLY A 433 -0.95 -1.02 11.96
N PRO A 434 -1.29 -1.96 11.08
CA PRO A 434 -2.43 -1.81 10.16
C PRO A 434 -3.78 -2.03 10.84
N LEU A 435 -4.84 -1.64 10.17
CA LEU A 435 -6.20 -2.05 10.52
C LEU A 435 -6.47 -3.51 10.10
N GLY A 436 -7.45 -4.13 10.75
CA GLY A 436 -7.79 -5.54 10.52
C GLY A 436 -8.48 -5.84 9.17
N PRO A 437 -8.76 -7.14 8.90
CA PRO A 437 -9.32 -7.61 7.63
C PRO A 437 -10.63 -6.94 7.18
N ARG A 438 -11.47 -6.51 8.13
CA ARG A 438 -12.73 -5.81 7.84
C ARG A 438 -12.54 -4.54 6.99
N TRP A 439 -11.37 -3.90 7.10
CA TRP A 439 -11.00 -2.68 6.36
C TRP A 439 -10.44 -2.94 4.95
N LYS A 440 -10.42 -4.19 4.48
CA LYS A 440 -9.89 -4.58 3.16
C LYS A 440 -10.97 -4.66 2.06
N ASN A 441 -12.09 -3.97 2.27
CA ASN A 441 -13.22 -3.84 1.34
C ASN A 441 -13.80 -5.20 0.87
N LEU A 442 -14.26 -6.04 1.81
CA LEU A 442 -14.82 -7.37 1.49
C LEU A 442 -16.06 -7.28 0.59
N GLY A 443 -16.79 -6.17 0.64
CA GLY A 443 -17.96 -5.87 -0.18
C GLY A 443 -17.69 -5.33 -1.58
N ARG A 444 -16.41 -5.19 -1.99
CA ARG A 444 -16.01 -4.57 -3.25
C ARG A 444 -16.74 -5.09 -4.49
N LYS A 445 -17.14 -4.20 -5.39
CA LYS A 445 -17.83 -4.60 -6.64
C LYS A 445 -16.81 -5.13 -7.65
N GLY A 446 -15.68 -4.44 -7.80
CA GLY A 446 -14.56 -4.86 -8.63
C GLY A 446 -13.74 -6.00 -8.03
N VAL A 447 -12.76 -6.51 -8.79
CA VAL A 447 -11.75 -7.45 -8.28
C VAL A 447 -10.71 -6.72 -7.42
N CYS A 448 -10.30 -5.53 -7.90
CA CYS A 448 -9.37 -4.64 -7.23
C CYS A 448 -9.94 -4.11 -5.92
N GLN A 449 -9.07 -3.83 -4.95
CA GLN A 449 -9.48 -3.39 -3.61
C GLN A 449 -10.22 -2.05 -3.58
N ARG A 450 -9.89 -1.13 -4.49
CA ARG A 450 -10.49 0.20 -4.60
C ARG A 450 -11.55 0.21 -5.71
N ASP A 451 -12.76 0.64 -5.37
CA ASP A 451 -13.89 0.75 -6.32
C ASP A 451 -13.92 2.12 -7.03
N ASP A 452 -13.16 3.11 -6.55
CA ASP A 452 -13.07 4.47 -7.07
C ASP A 452 -11.94 4.70 -8.08
N GLU A 453 -11.11 3.67 -8.31
CA GLU A 453 -10.02 3.67 -9.28
C GLU A 453 -10.33 2.73 -10.45
N GLU A 454 -9.72 2.98 -11.61
CA GLU A 454 -9.82 2.06 -12.75
C GLU A 454 -9.21 0.71 -12.37
N CYS A 455 -10.03 -0.34 -12.32
CA CYS A 455 -9.55 -1.68 -11.99
C CYS A 455 -8.91 -2.33 -13.22
N ILE A 456 -7.58 -2.36 -13.22
CA ILE A 456 -6.77 -3.00 -14.25
C ILE A 456 -6.57 -4.47 -13.89
N ILE A 457 -7.10 -5.37 -14.73
CA ILE A 457 -6.93 -6.81 -14.58
C ILE A 457 -5.92 -7.31 -15.62
N MET A 458 -4.84 -7.93 -15.16
CA MET A 458 -3.77 -8.43 -16.00
C MET A 458 -4.12 -9.79 -16.62
N THR A 459 -3.89 -9.96 -17.92
CA THR A 459 -4.12 -11.25 -18.61
C THR A 459 -2.86 -12.11 -18.77
N GLN A 460 -1.72 -11.65 -18.28
CA GLN A 460 -0.43 -12.34 -18.33
C GLN A 460 0.45 -11.96 -17.15
N LEU A 461 1.42 -12.82 -16.81
CA LEU A 461 2.39 -12.55 -15.74
C LEU A 461 3.35 -11.41 -16.11
N ARG A 462 3.68 -10.59 -15.12
CA ARG A 462 4.74 -9.58 -15.22
C ARG A 462 6.07 -10.21 -14.75
N TYR A 463 6.88 -10.68 -15.70
CA TYR A 463 8.29 -11.01 -15.42
C TYR A 463 9.14 -9.76 -15.64
N GLY A 464 9.68 -9.20 -14.56
CA GLY A 464 10.75 -8.19 -14.63
C GLY A 464 10.44 -6.91 -15.42
N ARG A 465 9.16 -6.52 -15.57
CA ARG A 465 8.76 -5.27 -16.24
C ARG A 465 8.06 -4.32 -15.27
N LYS A 466 8.38 -3.04 -15.44
CA LYS A 466 8.08 -1.98 -14.47
C LYS A 466 6.60 -1.57 -14.58
N ARG A 467 5.96 -1.25 -13.45
CA ARG A 467 4.54 -0.84 -13.41
C ARG A 467 4.21 0.31 -14.38
N TRP A 468 5.13 1.26 -14.55
CA TRP A 468 5.00 2.42 -15.46
C TRP A 468 5.24 2.13 -16.94
N GLU A 469 5.79 0.96 -17.32
CA GLU A 469 5.97 0.60 -18.74
C GLU A 469 4.66 0.22 -19.43
N TRP A 470 3.58 -0.04 -18.68
CA TRP A 470 2.25 -0.36 -19.22
C TRP A 470 1.24 0.79 -19.11
N GLU A 471 1.55 1.83 -18.33
CA GLU A 471 0.86 3.13 -18.42
C GLU A 471 1.33 3.92 -19.65
N ALA A 472 2.38 3.45 -20.33
CA ALA A 472 2.89 3.98 -21.58
C ALA A 472 2.73 2.95 -22.71
N ASP A 473 1.54 2.84 -23.29
CA ASP A 473 1.35 1.99 -24.47
C ASP A 473 1.82 2.70 -25.77
N PRO A 474 2.49 2.03 -26.73
CA PRO A 474 3.08 2.67 -27.92
C PRO A 474 2.10 3.07 -29.02
N LEU A 475 0.79 2.89 -28.84
CA LEU A 475 -0.22 3.34 -29.80
C LEU A 475 -0.83 4.72 -29.47
N ASP A 476 -0.54 5.27 -28.29
CA ASP A 476 -0.60 6.72 -28.08
C ASP A 476 0.72 7.31 -28.55
N GLY A 477 0.71 7.84 -29.77
CA GLY A 477 1.89 8.35 -30.45
C GLY A 477 2.70 9.33 -29.58
N GLY A 478 3.83 8.87 -29.06
CA GLY A 478 4.91 9.69 -28.52
C GLY A 478 4.55 10.55 -27.31
N LEU A 479 5.03 10.15 -26.12
CA LEU A 479 5.36 11.08 -25.03
C LEU A 479 4.24 12.08 -24.63
N ASP A 480 2.98 11.69 -24.66
CA ASP A 480 1.91 12.46 -24.01
C ASP A 480 1.68 11.92 -22.59
N VAL A 481 2.65 12.23 -21.73
CA VAL A 481 2.34 12.46 -20.32
C VAL A 481 1.34 13.63 -20.33
N PRO A 482 0.09 13.46 -19.87
CA PRO A 482 -0.86 14.56 -19.87
C PRO A 482 -0.23 15.71 -19.08
N TRP A 483 -0.12 16.89 -19.68
CA TRP A 483 0.55 18.08 -19.10
C TRP A 483 0.03 18.48 -17.72
N TRP A 484 -1.10 17.93 -17.27
CA TRP A 484 -1.66 18.11 -15.92
C TRP A 484 -1.19 17.05 -14.89
N ALA A 485 -0.64 15.91 -15.31
CA ALA A 485 0.02 14.93 -14.43
C ALA A 485 1.42 15.40 -13.98
N LEU A 486 1.98 16.39 -14.69
CA LEU A 486 3.08 17.25 -14.25
C LEU A 486 2.59 18.61 -13.73
N GLY A 487 1.33 18.68 -13.26
CA GLY A 487 0.73 19.90 -12.75
C GLY A 487 1.33 20.34 -11.42
N GLY A 488 2.45 21.05 -11.49
CA GLY A 488 3.01 21.84 -10.39
C GLY A 488 4.51 21.67 -10.11
N LEU A 489 5.22 20.83 -10.87
CA LEU A 489 6.67 20.77 -10.80
C LEU A 489 7.24 21.62 -11.93
N ASP A 490 7.62 22.83 -11.55
CA ASP A 490 8.38 23.79 -12.34
C ASP A 490 9.43 23.04 -13.17
N TRP A 491 9.54 23.34 -14.47
CA TRP A 491 10.57 22.78 -15.37
C TRP A 491 11.98 22.89 -14.77
N TYR A 492 12.17 23.85 -13.86
CA TYR A 492 13.32 23.99 -12.97
C TYR A 492 13.65 22.75 -12.14
N LEU A 493 12.69 22.03 -11.53
CA LEU A 493 12.94 20.88 -10.65
C LEU A 493 13.31 19.61 -11.43
N VAL A 494 12.72 19.40 -12.61
CA VAL A 494 13.12 18.30 -13.50
C VAL A 494 14.50 18.58 -14.12
N CYS A 495 14.76 19.83 -14.53
CA CYS A 495 16.10 20.24 -14.95
C CYS A 495 17.10 20.19 -13.79
N TRP A 496 16.70 20.49 -12.56
CA TRP A 496 17.54 20.44 -11.37
C TRP A 496 17.86 19.00 -10.97
N PHE A 497 16.87 18.09 -10.99
CA PHE A 497 17.12 16.65 -10.82
C PHE A 497 18.01 16.09 -11.93
N MET A 498 17.78 16.45 -13.19
CA MET A 498 18.63 15.99 -14.30
C MET A 498 20.06 16.55 -14.20
N VAL A 499 20.24 17.80 -13.77
CA VAL A 499 21.56 18.41 -13.59
C VAL A 499 22.30 17.81 -12.39
N GLU A 500 21.63 17.56 -11.25
CA GLU A 500 22.26 16.87 -10.12
C GLU A 500 22.63 15.41 -10.45
N TRP A 501 21.83 14.72 -11.27
CA TRP A 501 22.14 13.36 -11.70
C TRP A 501 23.25 13.29 -12.75
N VAL A 502 23.28 14.22 -13.71
CA VAL A 502 24.38 14.32 -14.68
C VAL A 502 25.69 14.66 -13.96
N VAL A 503 25.65 15.56 -12.96
CA VAL A 503 26.82 15.89 -12.13
C VAL A 503 27.23 14.71 -11.24
N ALA A 504 26.29 13.98 -10.62
CA ALA A 504 26.62 12.79 -9.82
C ALA A 504 27.24 11.68 -10.67
N ILE A 505 26.75 11.45 -11.89
CA ILE A 505 27.34 10.48 -12.83
C ILE A 505 28.73 10.95 -13.29
N PHE A 506 28.91 12.24 -13.60
CA PHE A 506 30.22 12.78 -13.99
C PHE A 506 31.26 12.73 -12.86
N VAL A 507 30.85 12.98 -11.61
CA VAL A 507 31.71 12.90 -10.42
C VAL A 507 32.06 11.45 -10.12
N ILE A 508 31.11 10.51 -10.22
CA ILE A 508 31.37 9.07 -10.01
C ILE A 508 32.28 8.49 -11.11
N HIS A 509 32.22 8.99 -12.34
CA HIS A 509 33.06 8.51 -13.45
C HIS A 509 34.47 9.11 -13.47
N ASN A 510 34.68 10.30 -12.89
CA ASN A 510 36.01 10.92 -12.78
C ASN A 510 36.76 10.55 -11.48
N PHE A 511 36.13 9.82 -10.56
CA PHE A 511 36.74 9.30 -9.32
C PHE A 511 36.91 7.76 -9.31
N ARG A 512 36.80 7.12 -10.48
CA ARG A 512 37.49 5.85 -10.77
C ARG A 512 38.81 6.17 -11.46
#